data_AF-A0A6C0ACZ5-F1
#
_entry.id   AF-A0A6C0ACZ5-F1
#
_cell.length_a   1.000
_cell.length_b   1.000
_cell.length_c   1.000
_cell.angle_alpha   90.00
_cell.angle_beta   90.00
_cell.angle_gamma   90.00
#
_symmetry.space_group_name_H-M   'P 1'
#
loop_
_entity.id
_entity.type
_entity.pdbx_description
1 polymer ?
#
loop_
_entity_poly.entity_id
_entity_poly.type
_entity_poly.pdbx_seq_one_letter_code
_entity_poly.pdbx_strand_id
1 'polypeptide(L)'
;MGTTESIYDVEFKDVNRNGKGIIKYSNLLIYEGEFKDGKKHGKGIFIFLSGYIYEGEFKDGKIHGKGKFKHLITGDVYEGNWINCKREGKFNGTYYGGKKEKQFYINGVLDEWYWDE
;
A
#
# COMPACT_ATOMS: atom_id res chain seq x y z
N MET A 1 5.45 24.96 -5.50
CA MET A 1 4.00 25.15 -5.74
C MET A 1 3.27 24.16 -4.86
N GLY A 2 2.67 24.66 -3.78
CA GLY A 2 1.93 23.84 -2.83
C GLY A 2 0.49 23.68 -3.30
N THR A 3 0.00 22.46 -3.29
CA THR A 3 -1.43 22.19 -3.29
C THR A 3 -1.70 21.37 -2.04
N THR A 4 -2.13 22.06 -0.99
CA THR A 4 -2.84 21.47 0.13
C THR A 4 -4.00 20.68 -0.43
N GLU A 5 -3.85 19.36 -0.49
CA GLU A 5 -4.95 18.45 -0.79
C GLU A 5 -5.98 18.62 0.32
N SER A 6 -7.11 19.24 -0.03
CA SER A 6 -8.24 19.43 0.84
C SER A 6 -8.70 18.06 1.35
N ILE A 7 -8.44 17.79 2.63
CA ILE A 7 -8.94 16.61 3.36
C ILE A 7 -10.42 16.90 3.63
N TYR A 8 -11.33 16.22 2.92
CA TYR A 8 -12.75 16.30 3.26
C TYR A 8 -13.02 15.34 4.41
N ASP A 9 -13.70 15.88 5.42
CA ASP A 9 -14.22 15.27 6.65
C ASP A 9 -13.80 13.83 6.93
N VAL A 10 -12.93 13.73 7.93
CA VAL A 10 -12.64 12.47 8.58
C VAL A 10 -13.63 12.29 9.72
N GLU A 11 -14.39 11.20 9.67
CA GLU A 11 -15.10 10.70 10.84
C GLU A 11 -14.05 10.06 11.79
N PHE A 12 -13.35 10.90 12.55
CA PHE A 12 -12.43 10.44 13.58
C PHE A 12 -13.25 10.01 14.79
N LYS A 13 -13.30 8.70 15.07
CA LYS A 13 -13.86 8.21 16.34
C LYS A 13 -12.92 8.43 17.54
N ASP A 14 -11.73 9.01 17.36
CA ASP A 14 -10.87 9.36 18.49
C ASP A 14 -9.92 10.53 18.17
N VAL A 15 -9.97 11.58 18.99
CA VAL A 15 -9.31 12.89 18.76
C VAL A 15 -7.78 12.79 18.95
N ASN A 16 -7.27 11.64 19.38
CA ASN A 16 -5.83 11.42 19.61
C ASN A 16 -5.06 10.76 18.46
N ARG A 17 -5.69 10.53 17.28
CA ARG A 17 -5.08 9.92 16.06
C ARG A 17 -4.12 8.76 16.35
N ASN A 18 -4.46 7.96 17.35
CA ASN A 18 -3.79 6.73 17.73
C ASN A 18 -4.86 5.64 17.71
N GLY A 19 -4.52 4.47 17.16
CA GLY A 19 -5.50 3.40 16.95
C GLY A 19 -6.11 3.42 15.55
N LYS A 20 -7.31 2.86 15.38
CA LYS A 20 -7.90 2.64 14.05
C LYS A 20 -8.69 3.84 13.57
N GLY A 21 -8.62 4.12 12.27
CA GLY A 21 -9.42 5.17 11.64
C GLY A 21 -9.49 5.03 10.13
N ILE A 22 -10.25 5.94 9.51
CA ILE A 22 -10.41 6.02 8.06
C ILE A 22 -10.05 7.44 7.62
N ILE A 23 -9.25 7.59 6.57
CA ILE A 23 -9.06 8.87 5.87
C ILE A 23 -9.65 8.74 4.48
N LYS A 24 -10.58 9.63 4.13
CA LYS A 24 -11.06 9.81 2.77
C LYS A 24 -10.40 11.07 2.22
N TYR A 25 -9.74 10.95 1.08
CA TYR A 25 -9.12 12.09 0.41
C TYR A 25 -10.12 12.64 -0.63
N SER A 26 -10.02 13.94 -0.95
CA SER A 26 -10.87 14.63 -1.95
C SER A 26 -10.94 13.92 -3.30
N ASN A 27 -9.88 13.20 -3.63
CA ASN A 27 -9.68 12.48 -4.86
C ASN A 27 -10.09 11.00 -4.73
N LEU A 28 -11.08 10.66 -3.90
CA LEU A 28 -11.59 9.29 -3.71
C LEU A 28 -10.57 8.24 -3.24
N LEU A 29 -9.34 8.63 -2.90
CA LEU A 29 -8.42 7.74 -2.19
C LEU A 29 -9.00 7.47 -0.80
N ILE A 30 -8.85 6.24 -0.32
CA ILE A 30 -9.31 5.86 1.01
C ILE A 30 -8.18 5.11 1.70
N TYR A 31 -7.86 5.51 2.92
CA TYR A 31 -7.07 4.70 3.83
C TYR A 31 -7.96 4.24 4.98
N GLU A 32 -7.90 2.98 5.32
CA GLU A 32 -8.47 2.43 6.55
C GLU A 32 -7.38 1.65 7.27
N GLY A 33 -7.11 1.97 8.52
CA GLY A 33 -6.08 1.24 9.25
C GLY A 33 -5.67 1.89 10.54
N GLU A 34 -4.53 1.43 11.04
CA GLU A 34 -3.94 1.93 12.27
C GLU A 34 -3.22 3.27 12.06
N PHE A 35 -3.20 4.06 13.12
CA PHE A 35 -2.53 5.34 13.22
C PHE A 35 -1.67 5.39 14.46
N LYS A 36 -0.54 6.07 14.32
CA LYS A 36 0.35 6.45 15.42
C LYS A 36 0.79 7.88 15.21
N ASP A 37 0.60 8.74 16.21
CA ASP A 37 0.97 10.17 16.17
C ASP A 37 0.43 10.90 14.92
N GLY A 38 -0.79 10.57 14.51
CA GLY A 38 -1.41 11.16 13.32
C GLY A 38 -0.92 10.65 11.97
N LYS A 39 -0.06 9.63 11.94
CA LYS A 39 0.46 9.01 10.72
C LYS A 39 -0.06 7.58 10.58
N LYS A 40 -0.27 7.14 9.32
CA LYS A 40 -0.55 5.72 9.00
C LYS A 40 0.56 4.85 9.57
N HIS A 41 0.20 3.85 10.35
CA HIS A 41 1.12 2.95 11.04
C HIS A 41 0.48 1.56 11.13
N GLY A 42 1.25 0.52 11.45
CA GLY A 42 0.69 -0.81 11.68
C GLY A 42 0.02 -1.36 10.41
N LYS A 43 -1.09 -2.09 10.56
CA LYS A 43 -1.81 -2.65 9.41
C LYS A 43 -2.83 -1.67 8.85
N GLY A 44 -2.98 -1.67 7.53
CA GLY A 44 -4.00 -0.88 6.86
C GLY A 44 -4.27 -1.32 5.43
N ILE A 45 -5.34 -0.74 4.89
CA ILE A 45 -5.81 -0.87 3.51
C ILE A 45 -5.78 0.52 2.89
N PHE A 46 -5.24 0.64 1.69
CA PHE A 46 -5.21 1.88 0.92
C PHE A 46 -5.79 1.63 -0.48
N ILE A 47 -6.87 2.32 -0.80
CA ILE A 47 -7.55 2.27 -2.10
C ILE A 47 -7.02 3.42 -2.95
N PHE A 48 -6.45 3.08 -4.09
CA PHE A 48 -5.91 4.01 -5.07
C PHE A 48 -6.94 4.33 -6.16
N LEU A 49 -6.92 5.57 -6.65
CA LEU A 49 -7.71 6.04 -7.79
C LEU A 49 -7.50 5.21 -9.05
N SER A 50 -6.30 4.68 -9.21
CA SER A 50 -5.94 3.80 -10.33
C SER A 50 -6.68 2.45 -10.31
N GLY A 51 -7.51 2.17 -9.30
CA GLY A 51 -8.18 0.88 -9.12
C GLY A 51 -7.32 -0.17 -8.41
N TYR A 52 -6.15 0.20 -7.89
CA TYR A 52 -5.36 -0.67 -7.02
C TYR A 52 -5.85 -0.58 -5.58
N ILE A 53 -5.82 -1.71 -4.87
CA ILE A 53 -5.91 -1.76 -3.41
C ILE A 53 -4.57 -2.27 -2.90
N TYR A 54 -3.98 -1.57 -1.94
CA TYR A 54 -2.90 -2.08 -1.11
C TYR A 54 -3.46 -2.55 0.22
N GLU A 55 -3.06 -3.73 0.65
CA GLU A 55 -3.28 -4.25 2.00
C GLU A 55 -1.92 -4.66 2.56
N GLY A 56 -1.55 -4.08 3.71
CA GLY A 56 -0.25 -4.39 4.30
C GLY A 56 0.14 -3.46 5.43
N GLU A 57 1.43 -3.44 5.71
CA GLU A 57 1.98 -2.67 6.81
C GLU A 57 2.34 -1.23 6.39
N PHE A 58 2.29 -0.34 7.37
CA PHE A 58 2.63 1.06 7.27
C PHE A 58 3.55 1.47 8.41
N LYS A 59 4.48 2.39 8.12
CA LYS A 59 5.36 3.01 9.11
C LYS A 59 5.56 4.48 8.75
N ASP A 60 5.31 5.37 9.71
CA ASP A 60 5.47 6.82 9.57
C ASP A 60 4.78 7.40 8.32
N GLY A 61 3.59 6.89 7.99
CA GLY A 61 2.81 7.33 6.84
C GLY A 61 3.16 6.64 5.52
N LYS A 62 4.17 5.78 5.49
CA LYS A 62 4.69 5.09 4.30
C LYS A 62 4.35 3.61 4.30
N ILE A 63 4.19 3.03 3.12
CA ILE A 63 4.13 1.58 2.94
C ILE A 63 5.45 0.97 3.41
N HIS A 64 5.36 -0.04 4.28
CA HIS A 64 6.51 -0.70 4.90
C HIS A 64 6.16 -2.16 5.20
N GLY A 65 7.14 -3.02 5.45
CA GLY A 65 6.89 -4.42 5.84
C GLY A 65 6.21 -5.22 4.74
N LYS A 66 5.44 -6.24 5.10
CA LYS A 66 4.75 -7.08 4.12
C LYS A 66 3.51 -6.37 3.59
N GLY A 67 3.29 -6.48 2.28
CA GLY A 67 2.08 -5.95 1.67
C GLY A 67 1.77 -6.52 0.31
N LYS A 68 0.50 -6.42 -0.05
CA LYS A 68 -0.11 -6.97 -1.26
C LYS A 68 -0.88 -5.87 -1.97
N PHE A 69 -0.64 -5.73 -3.26
CA PHE A 69 -1.47 -4.92 -4.13
C PHE A 69 -2.34 -5.81 -5.00
N LYS A 70 -3.57 -5.36 -5.24
CA LYS A 70 -4.52 -6.00 -6.16
C LYS A 70 -5.15 -4.94 -7.05
N HIS A 71 -5.13 -5.14 -8.37
CA HIS A 71 -5.90 -4.33 -9.29
C HIS A 71 -7.34 -4.85 -9.34
N LEU A 72 -8.32 -4.00 -9.07
CA LEU A 72 -9.73 -4.40 -8.99
C LEU A 72 -10.32 -4.82 -10.34
N ILE A 73 -9.79 -4.29 -11.45
CA ILE A 73 -10.33 -4.53 -12.79
C ILE A 73 -9.70 -5.76 -13.43
N THR A 74 -8.36 -5.80 -13.50
CA THR A 74 -7.64 -6.90 -14.17
C THR A 74 -7.44 -8.11 -13.28
N GLY A 75 -7.57 -7.94 -11.95
CA GLY A 75 -7.25 -8.97 -10.98
C GLY A 75 -5.75 -9.17 -10.75
N ASP A 76 -4.89 -8.32 -11.31
CA ASP A 76 -3.45 -8.41 -11.12
C ASP A 76 -3.11 -8.27 -9.64
N VAL A 77 -2.22 -9.14 -9.15
CA VAL A 77 -1.78 -9.18 -7.76
C VAL A 77 -0.26 -9.13 -7.72
N TYR A 78 0.29 -8.33 -6.80
CA TYR A 78 1.71 -8.42 -6.45
C TYR A 78 1.89 -8.30 -4.95
N GLU A 79 2.69 -9.17 -4.38
CA GLU A 79 2.97 -9.21 -2.94
C GLU A 79 4.46 -9.34 -2.67
N GLY A 80 4.93 -8.72 -1.60
CA GLY A 80 6.33 -8.73 -1.20
C GLY A 80 6.58 -7.82 -0.01
N ASN A 81 7.86 -7.54 0.25
CA ASN A 81 8.29 -6.69 1.34
C ASN A 81 8.62 -5.28 0.87
N TRP A 82 8.36 -4.28 1.72
CA TRP A 82 8.51 -2.88 1.40
C TRP A 82 9.34 -2.14 2.44
N ILE A 83 10.21 -1.24 1.99
CA ILE A 83 10.97 -0.33 2.84
C ILE A 83 10.74 1.09 2.34
N ASN A 84 9.98 1.89 3.11
CA ASN A 84 9.73 3.30 2.81
C ASN A 84 9.18 3.51 1.39
N CYS A 85 8.13 2.76 1.04
CA CYS A 85 7.48 2.72 -0.28
C CYS A 85 8.31 2.10 -1.41
N LYS A 86 9.48 1.52 -1.15
CA LYS A 86 10.29 0.80 -2.14
C LYS A 86 10.13 -0.70 -1.96
N ARG A 87 10.03 -1.43 -3.08
CA ARG A 87 10.06 -2.90 -3.09
C ARG A 87 11.42 -3.38 -2.61
N GLU A 88 11.43 -4.39 -1.76
CA GLU A 88 12.64 -5.01 -1.23
C GLU A 88 12.49 -6.54 -1.15
N GLY A 89 13.50 -7.27 -1.61
CA GLY A 89 13.54 -8.71 -1.60
C GLY A 89 12.57 -9.36 -2.59
N LYS A 90 12.04 -10.53 -2.21
CA LYS A 90 11.21 -11.38 -3.06
C LYS A 90 9.81 -10.81 -3.25
N PHE A 91 9.37 -10.75 -4.49
CA PHE A 91 8.02 -10.40 -4.92
C PHE A 91 7.42 -11.51 -5.78
N ASN A 92 6.16 -11.84 -5.50
CA ASN A 92 5.36 -12.76 -6.32
C ASN A 92 4.24 -11.96 -6.99
N GLY A 93 4.16 -12.02 -8.32
CA GLY A 93 3.13 -11.41 -9.14
C GLY A 93 2.22 -12.46 -9.79
N THR A 94 0.92 -12.18 -9.90
CA THR A 94 -0.03 -12.92 -10.73
C THR A 94 -0.79 -11.92 -11.57
N TYR A 95 -0.73 -12.06 -12.89
CA TYR A 95 -1.26 -11.08 -13.84
C TYR A 95 -2.40 -11.67 -14.68
N TYR A 96 -3.08 -10.80 -15.42
CA TYR A 96 -4.12 -11.19 -16.38
C TYR A 96 -3.69 -12.39 -17.25
N GLY A 97 -4.56 -13.39 -17.33
CA GLY A 97 -4.26 -14.69 -17.96
C GLY A 97 -3.60 -15.71 -17.04
N GLY A 98 -3.44 -15.40 -15.75
CA GLY A 98 -2.89 -16.34 -14.75
C GLY A 98 -1.37 -16.45 -14.78
N LYS A 99 -0.68 -15.59 -15.54
CA LYS A 99 0.79 -15.55 -15.62
C LYS A 99 1.34 -15.23 -14.23
N LYS A 100 2.25 -16.09 -13.74
CA LYS A 100 2.95 -15.87 -12.48
C LYS A 100 4.37 -15.41 -12.76
N GLU A 101 4.82 -14.44 -11.98
CA GLU A 101 6.17 -13.91 -12.07
C GLU A 101 6.78 -13.79 -10.67
N LYS A 102 8.09 -13.95 -10.59
CA LYS A 102 8.84 -13.93 -9.36
C LYS A 102 10.08 -13.06 -9.56
N GLN A 103 10.20 -12.03 -8.74
CA GLN A 103 11.14 -10.93 -8.92
C GLN A 103 11.84 -10.61 -7.61
N PHE A 104 13.14 -10.33 -7.66
CA PHE A 104 13.91 -9.87 -6.52
C PHE A 104 14.24 -8.38 -6.69
N TYR A 105 14.03 -7.58 -5.64
CA TYR A 105 14.29 -6.14 -5.65
C TYR A 105 15.32 -5.73 -4.60
N ILE A 106 16.19 -4.79 -4.98
CA ILE A 106 17.13 -4.13 -4.05
C ILE A 106 16.89 -2.62 -4.13
N ASN A 107 16.51 -2.00 -3.02
CA ASN A 107 16.25 -0.56 -2.92
C ASN A 107 15.23 -0.04 -3.96
N GLY A 108 14.24 -0.86 -4.30
CA GLY A 108 13.21 -0.55 -5.28
C GLY A 108 13.61 -0.77 -6.75
N VAL A 109 14.82 -1.25 -7.03
CA VAL A 109 15.27 -1.62 -8.37
C VAL A 109 15.14 -3.12 -8.55
N LEU A 110 14.57 -3.56 -9.68
CA LEU A 110 14.53 -4.98 -10.04
C LEU A 110 15.97 -5.47 -10.25
N ASP A 111 16.36 -6.45 -9.47
CA ASP A 111 17.69 -7.07 -9.53
C ASP A 111 17.67 -8.29 -10.45
N GLU A 112 16.78 -9.25 -10.17
CA GLU A 112 16.66 -10.47 -10.96
C GLU A 112 15.24 -11.05 -10.98
N TRP A 113 15.00 -11.91 -11.97
CA TRP A 113 13.85 -12.80 -12.01
C TRP A 113 14.28 -14.16 -11.49
N TYR A 114 13.47 -14.79 -10.64
CA TYR A 114 13.75 -16.12 -10.12
C TYR A 114 12.61 -17.08 -10.45
N TRP A 115 12.88 -18.39 -10.38
CA TRP A 115 11.92 -19.45 -10.69
C TRP A 115 11.89 -20.44 -9.52
N ASP A 116 10.78 -21.16 -9.36
CA ASP A 116 10.80 -22.36 -8.51
C ASP A 116 11.54 -23.46 -9.28
N GLU A 117 12.39 -24.22 -8.58
CA GLU A 117 13.08 -25.41 -9.12
C GLU A 117 12.09 -26.50 -9.57
#